data_AF-A0A967WVP6-F1
#
_entry.id   AF-A0A967WVP6-F1
#
_cell.length_a   1.000
_cell.length_b   1.000
_cell.length_c   1.000
_cell.angle_alpha   90.00
_cell.angle_beta   90.00
_cell.angle_gamma   90.00
#
_symmetry.space_group_name_H-M   'P 1'
#
loop_
_entity.id
_entity.type
_entity.pdbx_description
1 polymer ?
#
loop_
_entity_poly.entity_id
_entity_poly.type
_entity_poly.pdbx_seq_one_letter_code
_entity_poly.pdbx_strand_id
1 'polypeptide(L)' 'LTERRRADQSRIIAKVGRHITSILDIDQVLVQVVHLLQGTFDYDHVGIALVEDHEVVYKVGAGSLWENPEFG' A
#
# COMPACT_ATOMS: atom_id res chain seq x y z
N LEU A 1 -15.92 -16.96 -17.97
CA LEU A 1 -15.53 -16.86 -16.54
C LEU A 1 -14.27 -16.01 -16.31
N THR A 2 -13.51 -15.64 -17.34
CA THR A 2 -12.26 -14.84 -17.23
C THR A 2 -12.51 -13.32 -17.14
N GLU A 3 -13.63 -12.81 -17.65
CA GLU A 3 -13.88 -11.36 -17.72
C GLU A 3 -14.26 -10.72 -16.37
N ARG A 4 -14.95 -11.47 -15.49
CA ARG A 4 -15.41 -10.94 -14.18
C ARG A 4 -14.23 -10.56 -13.28
N ARG A 5 -13.17 -11.37 -13.28
CA ARG A 5 -11.94 -11.11 -12.50
C ARG A 5 -11.21 -9.84 -12.93
N ARG A 6 -11.16 -9.56 -14.24
CA ARG A 6 -10.56 -8.33 -14.80
C ARG A 6 -11.38 -7.09 -14.46
N ALA A 7 -12.71 -7.21 -14.46
CA ALA A 7 -13.61 -6.12 -14.11
C ALA A 7 -13.54 -5.77 -12.61
N ASP A 8 -13.38 -6.76 -11.74
CA ASP A 8 -13.22 -6.53 -10.30
C ASP A 8 -11.87 -5.88 -9.96
N GLN A 9 -10.79 -6.34 -10.61
CA GLN A 9 -9.48 -5.68 -10.49
C GLN A 9 -9.52 -4.23 -10.98
N SER A 10 -10.19 -3.96 -12.11
CA SER A 10 -10.36 -2.59 -12.63
C SER A 10 -11.14 -1.69 -11.67
N ARG A 11 -12.15 -2.24 -10.98
CA ARG A 11 -12.94 -1.51 -9.98
C ARG A 11 -12.13 -1.16 -8.73
N ILE A 12 -11.26 -2.06 -8.28
CA ILE A 12 -10.34 -1.80 -7.17
C ILE A 12 -9.34 -0.71 -7.55
N ILE A 13 -8.71 -0.82 -8.72
CA ILE A 13 -7.77 0.20 -9.23
C ILE A 13 -8.45 1.57 -9.32
N ALA A 14 -9.69 1.63 -9.83
CA ALA A 14 -10.43 2.89 -9.94
C ALA A 14 -10.87 3.47 -8.57
N LYS A 15 -11.15 2.62 -7.58
CA LYS A 15 -11.49 3.05 -6.21
C LYS A 15 -10.25 3.61 -5.49
N VAL A 16 -9.10 2.96 -5.66
CA VAL A 16 -7.80 3.42 -5.16
C VAL A 16 -7.41 4.75 -5.81
N GLY A 17 -7.48 4.86 -7.15
CA GLY A 17 -7.15 6.12 -7.85
C GLY A 17 -8.00 7.33 -7.46
N ARG A 18 -9.29 7.14 -7.14
CA ARG A 18 -10.17 8.21 -6.62
C ARG A 18 -9.86 8.60 -5.18
N HIS A 19 -9.39 7.67 -4.34
CA HIS A 19 -8.94 7.99 -2.98
C HIS A 19 -7.59 8.73 -2.98
N ILE A 20 -6.66 8.32 -3.86
CA ILE A 20 -5.34 8.95 -3.99
C ILE A 20 -5.46 10.43 -4.37
N THR A 21 -6.41 10.78 -5.25
CA THR A 21 -6.59 12.15 -5.74
C THR A 21 -7.29 13.09 -4.75
N SER A 22 -7.97 12.56 -3.71
CA SER A 22 -8.70 13.39 -2.74
C SER A 22 -7.96 13.66 -1.44
N ILE A 23 -6.77 13.09 -1.24
CA ILE A 23 -6.01 13.19 0.00
C ILE A 23 -4.68 13.87 -0.31
N LEU A 24 -4.53 15.12 0.13
CA LEU A 24 -3.27 15.88 0.10
C LEU A 24 -2.31 15.44 1.23
N ASP A 25 -2.31 14.15 1.54
CA ASP A 25 -1.49 13.51 2.56
C ASP A 25 -1.07 12.14 1.99
N ILE A 26 0.10 12.14 1.36
CA ILE A 26 0.68 10.96 0.72
C ILE A 26 0.84 9.81 1.74
N ASP A 27 1.10 10.11 3.01
CA ASP A 27 1.32 9.10 4.04
C ASP A 27 0.02 8.33 4.32
N GLN A 28 -1.12 9.01 4.42
CA GLN A 28 -2.44 8.38 4.59
C GLN A 28 -2.78 7.42 3.44
N VAL A 29 -2.43 7.80 2.22
CA VAL A 29 -2.64 6.96 1.03
C VAL A 29 -1.77 5.72 1.09
N LEU A 30 -0.48 5.89 1.38
CA LEU A 30 0.48 4.79 1.42
C LEU A 30 0.13 3.79 2.52
N VAL A 31 -0.33 4.26 3.69
CA VAL A 31 -0.84 3.40 4.78
C VAL A 31 -1.98 2.49 4.30
N GLN A 32 -2.95 3.03 3.54
CA GLN A 32 -4.05 2.21 3.05
C GLN A 32 -3.59 1.16 2.03
N VAL A 33 -2.62 1.51 1.18
CA VAL A 33 -2.07 0.61 0.16
C VAL A 33 -1.34 -0.57 0.81
N VAL A 34 -0.48 -0.34 1.82
CA VAL A 34 0.27 -1.44 2.46
C VAL A 34 -0.66 -2.44 3.15
N HIS A 35 -1.68 -1.97 3.87
CA HIS A 35 -2.67 -2.85 4.53
C HIS A 35 -3.53 -3.61 3.51
N LEU A 36 -3.93 -2.95 2.41
CA LEU A 36 -4.70 -3.61 1.35
C LEU A 36 -3.89 -4.72 0.68
N LEU A 37 -2.61 -4.46 0.36
CA LEU A 37 -1.72 -5.44 -0.24
C LEU A 37 -1.46 -6.62 0.71
N GLN A 38 -1.12 -6.33 1.96
CA GLN A 38 -0.88 -7.36 2.97
C GLN A 38 -2.08 -8.31 3.10
N GLY A 39 -3.28 -7.77 3.32
CA GLY A 39 -4.48 -8.59 3.51
C GLY A 39 -5.00 -9.27 2.23
N THR A 40 -4.76 -8.70 1.04
CA THR A 40 -5.22 -9.31 -0.22
C THR A 40 -4.36 -10.50 -0.63
N PHE A 41 -3.06 -10.44 -0.36
CA PHE A 41 -2.09 -11.45 -0.78
C PHE A 41 -1.61 -12.35 0.35
N ASP A 42 -2.07 -12.10 1.59
CA ASP A 42 -1.68 -12.83 2.80
C ASP A 42 -0.16 -12.80 3.02
N TYR A 43 0.44 -11.62 2.80
CA TYR A 43 1.87 -11.43 3.01
C TYR A 43 2.18 -11.13 4.47
N ASP A 44 3.22 -11.78 5.01
CA ASP A 44 3.69 -11.54 6.38
C ASP A 44 4.10 -10.08 6.62
N HIS A 45 4.66 -9.44 5.59
CA HIS A 45 5.06 -8.04 5.64
C HIS A 45 4.98 -7.36 4.27
N VAL A 46 4.57 -6.08 4.27
CA VAL A 46 4.60 -5.19 3.10
C VAL A 46 5.12 -3.83 3.55
N GLY A 47 6.03 -3.22 2.79
CA GLY A 47 6.56 -1.88 3.03
C GLY A 47 6.61 -1.06 1.76
N ILE A 48 6.45 0.26 1.89
CA ILE A 48 6.69 1.23 0.82
C ILE A 48 7.80 2.17 1.27
N ALA A 49 8.82 2.27 0.44
CA ALA A 49 9.91 3.21 0.59
C ALA A 49 9.93 4.21 -0.57
N LEU A 50 10.35 5.44 -0.28
CA LEU A 50 10.59 6.47 -1.26
C LEU A 50 12.09 6.73 -1.37
N VAL A 51 12.52 7.13 -2.57
CA VAL A 51 13.89 7.60 -2.76
C VAL A 51 13.92 9.09 -2.44
N GLU A 52 14.69 9.47 -1.43
CA GLU A 52 14.92 10.85 -0.98
C GLU A 52 16.43 11.08 -0.93
N ASP A 53 16.92 12.11 -1.62
CA ASP A 53 18.34 12.48 -1.63
C ASP A 53 19.33 11.34 -1.94
N HIS A 54 18.93 10.39 -2.80
CA HIS A 54 19.67 9.17 -3.18
C HIS A 54 19.68 8.07 -2.12
N GLU A 55 18.90 8.22 -1.05
CA GLU A 55 18.67 7.20 -0.03
C GLU A 55 17.27 6.61 -0.17
N VAL A 56 17.12 5.33 0.23
CA VAL A 56 15.82 4.66 0.28
C VAL A 56 15.28 4.80 1.71
N VAL A 57 14.22 5.59 1.86
CA VAL A 57 13.57 5.88 3.14
C VAL A 57 12.27 5.11 3.22
N TYR A 58 12.15 4.20 4.19
CA TYR A 58 10.88 3.54 4.48
C TYR A 58 9.89 4.55 5.05
N LYS A 59 8.72 4.67 4.42
CA LYS A 59 7.68 5.62 4.83
C LYS A 59 6.55 4.95 5.58
N VAL A 60 6.13 3.77 5.12
CA VAL A 60 5.03 3.01 5.70
C VAL A 60 5.26 1.51 5.54
N GLY A 61 4.61 0.73 6.39
CA GLY A 61 4.55 -0.72 6.28
C GLY A 61 3.38 -1.32 7.03
N ALA A 62 3.20 -2.62 6.86
CA ALA A 62 2.21 -3.45 7.54
C ALA A 62 2.79 -4.84 7.83
N GLY A 63 2.39 -5.45 8.94
CA GLY A 63 2.86 -6.77 9.37
C GLY A 63 4.00 -6.70 10.39
N SER A 64 4.45 -7.88 10.83
CA SER A 64 5.27 -8.07 12.03
C SER A 64 6.58 -7.28 12.04
N LEU A 65 7.19 -7.06 10.87
CA LEU A 65 8.41 -6.26 10.76
C LEU A 65 8.16 -4.75 10.97
N TRP A 66 6.98 -4.24 10.60
CA TRP A 66 6.62 -2.83 10.81
C TRP A 66 6.19 -2.54 12.26
N GLU A 67 5.67 -3.54 12.96
CA GLU A 67 5.26 -3.43 14.37
C GLU A 67 6.43 -3.61 15.34
N ASN A 68 7.60 -4.01 14.84
CA ASN A 68 8.80 -4.18 15.66
C ASN A 68 9.34 -2.79 16.10
N PRO A 69 9.44 -2.52 17.41
CA PRO A 69 9.97 -1.25 17.91
C PRO A 69 11.46 -1.01 17.59
N GLU A 70 12.19 -2.03 17.13
CA GLU A 70 13.56 -1.85 16.63
C GLU A 70 13.61 -1.36 15.17
N PHE A 71 12.48 -1.38 14.46
CA PHE A 71 12.36 -0.97 13.07
C PHE A 71 11.79 0.46 12.90
N GLY A 72 10.89 0.89 13.79
CA GLY A 72 10.12 2.15 13.71
C GLY A 72 10.65 3.29 14.58
#